data_AF-A0A950E1U9-F1
#
_entry.id   AF-A0A950E1U9-F1
#
_cell.length_a   1.000
_cell.length_b   1.000
_cell.length_c   1.000
_cell.angle_alpha   90.00
_cell.angle_beta   90.00
_cell.angle_gamma   90.00
#
_symmetry.space_group_name_H-M   'P 1'
#
loop_
_entity.id
_entity.type
_entity.pdbx_description
1 polymer ?
#
loop_
_entity_poly.entity_id
_entity_poly.type
_entity_poly.pdbx_seq_one_letter_code
_entity_poly.pdbx_strand_id
1 'polypeptide(L)'
;MPRLMIVIASTRPGRGGWPVAQWFISRAGEHGGFDVEVVDLVEFKLPLLDEPNHPRLRQYVNPHTHQWSEKVDAVDAFVFVTPEYNHGYPASLKNAIDYLHH
;
A
#
# COMPACT_ATOMS: atom_id res chain seq x y z
N MET A 1 -18.45 -5.60 7.57
CA MET A 1 -17.53 -4.80 8.40
C MET A 1 -16.64 -4.03 7.43
N PRO A 2 -16.33 -2.74 7.64
CA PRO A 2 -15.47 -2.00 6.73
C PRO A 2 -14.10 -2.68 6.64
N ARG A 3 -13.53 -2.76 5.43
CA ARG A 3 -12.23 -3.37 5.18
C ARG A 3 -11.14 -2.32 5.25
N LEU A 4 -10.13 -2.55 6.09
CA LEU A 4 -9.01 -1.64 6.31
C LEU A 4 -7.74 -2.25 5.72
N MET A 5 -7.12 -1.54 4.78
CA MET A 5 -5.78 -1.89 4.30
C MET A 5 -4.70 -1.15 5.08
N ILE A 6 -3.80 -1.91 5.71
CA ILE A 6 -2.57 -1.40 6.33
C ILE A 6 -1.43 -1.59 5.33
N VAL A 7 -0.88 -0.50 4.81
CA VAL A 7 0.19 -0.51 3.82
C VAL A 7 1.54 -0.19 4.47
N ILE A 8 2.46 -1.15 4.45
CA ILE A 8 3.84 -0.97 4.93
C ILE A 8 4.67 -0.42 3.78
N ALA A 9 5.05 0.86 3.88
CA ALA A 9 5.52 1.61 2.73
C ALA A 9 7.04 1.50 2.47
N SER A 10 7.83 1.10 3.46
CA SER A 10 9.30 1.06 3.33
C SER A 10 9.76 -0.14 2.51
N THR A 11 10.55 0.10 1.46
CA THR A 11 11.17 -0.97 0.66
C THR A 11 12.65 -1.25 0.94
N ARG A 12 13.23 -0.57 1.94
CA ARG A 12 14.67 -0.70 2.23
C ARG A 12 15.00 -2.05 2.88
N PRO A 13 16.14 -2.68 2.52
CA PRO A 13 16.72 -3.75 3.33
C PRO A 13 16.99 -3.25 4.75
N GLY A 14 16.69 -4.07 5.76
CA GLY A 14 16.84 -3.68 7.17
C GLY A 14 15.84 -2.62 7.65
N ARG A 15 14.68 -2.47 6.97
CA ARG A 15 13.63 -1.51 7.33
C ARG A 15 13.23 -1.62 8.80
N GLY A 16 13.39 -0.53 9.55
CA GLY A 16 13.02 -0.43 10.97
C GLY A 16 11.54 -0.16 11.23
N GLY A 17 10.71 -0.01 10.20
CA GLY A 17 9.27 0.28 10.35
C GLY A 17 8.43 -0.93 10.77
N TRP A 18 8.98 -2.14 10.75
CA TRP A 18 8.23 -3.36 11.04
C TRP A 18 7.62 -3.42 12.45
N PRO A 19 8.31 -3.04 13.54
CA PRO A 19 7.70 -3.01 14.87
C PRO A 19 6.50 -2.06 14.97
N VAL A 20 6.54 -0.92 14.26
CA VAL A 20 5.42 0.03 14.20
C VAL A 20 4.24 -0.58 13.45
N ALA A 21 4.50 -1.26 12.32
CA ALA A 21 3.47 -1.98 11.58
C ALA A 21 2.81 -3.06 12.44
N GLN A 22 3.60 -3.91 13.11
CA GLN A 22 3.09 -4.97 13.99
C GLN A 22 2.24 -4.40 15.14
N TRP A 23 2.71 -3.33 15.78
CA TRP A 23 1.93 -2.65 16.82
C TRP A 23 0.58 -2.18 16.29
N PHE A 24 0.55 -1.50 15.13
CA PHE A 24 -0.70 -0.99 14.56
C PHE A 24 -1.65 -2.11 14.12
N ILE A 25 -1.12 -3.18 13.51
CA ILE A 25 -1.90 -4.37 13.12
C ILE A 25 -2.58 -4.99 14.35
N SER A 26 -1.86 -5.15 15.47
CA SER A 26 -2.44 -5.64 16.73
C SER A 26 -3.57 -4.74 17.22
N ARG A 27 -3.36 -3.41 17.21
CA ARG A 27 -4.36 -2.44 17.64
C ARG A 27 -5.61 -2.43 16.76
N ALA A 28 -5.45 -2.53 15.44
CA ALA A 28 -6.57 -2.60 14.52
C ALA A 28 -7.39 -3.89 14.72
N GLY A 29 -6.72 -5.02 14.96
CA GLY A 29 -7.35 -6.29 15.30
C GLY A 29 -8.09 -6.25 16.64
N GLU A 30 -7.46 -5.73 17.69
CA GLU A 30 -8.04 -5.55 19.02
C GLU A 30 -9.27 -4.61 19.01
N HIS A 31 -9.24 -3.57 18.17
CA HIS A 31 -10.36 -2.65 18.01
C HIS A 31 -11.62 -3.36 17.47
N GLY A 32 -11.46 -4.39 16.63
CA GLY A 32 -12.55 -5.25 16.16
C GLY A 32 -13.58 -4.60 15.23
N GLY A 33 -13.42 -3.31 14.90
CA GLY A 33 -14.31 -2.56 14.00
C GLY A 33 -14.02 -2.72 12.50
N PHE A 34 -12.93 -3.41 12.14
CA PHE A 34 -12.48 -3.55 10.75
C PHE A 34 -12.11 -5.00 10.42
N ASP A 35 -12.35 -5.40 9.17
CA ASP A 35 -11.68 -6.55 8.56
C ASP A 35 -10.32 -6.07 8.02
N VAL A 36 -9.23 -6.55 8.63
CA VAL A 36 -7.89 -6.00 8.43
C VAL A 36 -7.13 -6.79 7.38
N GLU A 37 -6.69 -6.09 6.33
CA GLU A 37 -5.77 -6.59 5.31
C GLU A 37 -4.43 -5.88 5.40
N VAL A 38 -3.32 -6.62 5.33
CA VAL A 38 -1.97 -6.04 5.41
C VAL A 38 -1.26 -6.23 4.07
N VAL A 39 -0.71 -5.14 3.53
CA VAL A 39 0.09 -5.13 2.31
C VAL A 39 1.48 -4.59 2.62
N ASP A 40 2.51 -5.39 2.35
CA ASP A 40 3.91 -4.94 2.37
C ASP A 40 4.38 -4.66 0.95
N LEU A 41 4.78 -3.41 0.65
CA LEU A 41 5.21 -3.02 -0.69
C LEU A 41 6.47 -3.76 -1.15
N VAL A 42 7.30 -4.29 -0.24
CA VAL A 42 8.44 -5.15 -0.60
C VAL A 42 7.99 -6.48 -1.15
N GLU A 43 6.98 -7.07 -0.53
CA GLU A 43 6.46 -8.38 -0.93
C GLU A 43 5.57 -8.27 -2.16
N PHE A 44 4.80 -7.18 -2.26
CA PHE A 44 3.97 -6.90 -3.43
C PHE A 44 4.80 -6.66 -4.70
N LYS A 45 6.04 -6.15 -4.55
CA LYS A 45 7.01 -5.95 -5.65
C LYS A 45 6.45 -5.13 -6.81
N LEU A 46 5.75 -4.04 -6.48
CA LEU A 46 5.28 -3.10 -7.50
C LEU A 46 6.50 -2.47 -8.22
N PRO A 47 6.63 -2.60 -9.55
CA PRO A 47 7.68 -1.91 -10.30
C PRO A 47 7.55 -0.39 -10.17
N LEU A 48 8.54 0.36 -10.66
CA LEU A 48 8.37 1.81 -10.80
C LEU A 48 7.49 2.07 -12.02
N LEU A 49 6.42 2.84 -11.85
CA LEU A 49 5.33 3.11 -12.80
C LEU A 49 5.66 2.76 -14.26
N ASP A 50 5.30 1.53 -14.66
CA ASP A 50 5.64 0.91 -15.95
C ASP A 50 4.40 0.63 -16.83
N GLU A 51 3.24 1.18 -16.47
CA GLU A 51 2.06 1.16 -17.32
C GLU A 51 2.24 2.09 -18.53
N PRO A 52 1.89 1.65 -19.75
CA PRO A 52 2.01 2.49 -20.95
C PRO A 52 0.95 3.59 -21.02
N ASN A 53 -0.18 3.42 -20.33
CA ASN A 53 -1.30 4.34 -20.33
C ASN A 53 -1.35 5.14 -19.03
N HIS A 54 -1.81 6.39 -19.12
CA HIS A 54 -1.96 7.24 -17.94
C HIS A 54 -3.01 6.64 -16.96
N PRO A 55 -2.73 6.56 -15.63
CA PRO A 55 -3.62 5.93 -14.64
C PRO A 55 -5.08 6.41 -14.65
N ARG A 56 -5.31 7.71 -14.85
CA ARG A 56 -6.65 8.32 -15.04
C ARG A 56 -7.54 7.61 -16.09
N LEU A 57 -6.95 6.98 -17.11
CA LEU A 57 -7.71 6.23 -18.11
C LEU A 57 -8.21 4.88 -17.59
N ARG A 58 -7.64 4.37 -16.49
CA ARG A 58 -7.85 3.03 -15.94
C ARG A 58 -7.68 1.91 -16.98
N GLN A 59 -6.88 2.15 -18.01
CA GLN A 59 -6.53 1.20 -19.07
C GLN A 59 -5.23 0.46 -18.71
N TYR A 60 -5.24 -0.21 -17.56
CA TYR A 60 -4.09 -0.99 -17.08
C TYR A 60 -3.88 -2.23 -17.95
N VAL A 61 -2.61 -2.59 -18.16
CA VAL A 61 -2.20 -3.72 -19.01
C VAL A 61 -1.41 -4.74 -18.21
N ASN A 62 -0.67 -4.31 -17.18
CA ASN A 62 0.23 -5.20 -16.45
C ASN A 62 -0.53 -5.99 -15.37
N PRO A 63 -0.27 -7.30 -15.21
CA PRO A 63 -0.92 -8.11 -14.18
C PRO A 63 -0.75 -7.60 -12.75
N HIS A 64 0.41 -7.03 -12.40
CA HIS A 64 0.63 -6.46 -11.07
C HIS A 64 -0.25 -5.23 -10.81
N THR A 65 -0.59 -4.47 -11.85
CA THR A 65 -1.41 -3.26 -11.72
C THR A 65 -2.86 -3.64 -11.52
N HIS A 66 -3.34 -4.66 -12.26
CA HIS A 66 -4.67 -5.24 -12.00
C HIS A 66 -4.78 -5.74 -10.57
N GLN A 67 -3.81 -6.53 -10.10
CA GLN A 67 -3.80 -7.01 -8.71
C GLN A 67 -3.77 -5.87 -7.69
N TRP A 68 -3.01 -4.81 -7.96
CA TRP A 68 -2.95 -3.65 -7.07
C TRP A 68 -4.28 -2.89 -7.06
N SER A 69 -4.85 -2.64 -8.25
CA SER A 69 -6.16 -2.01 -8.41
C SER A 69 -7.27 -2.80 -7.71
N GLU A 70 -7.30 -4.12 -7.87
CA GLU A 70 -8.29 -4.99 -7.24
C GLU A 70 -8.21 -4.93 -5.71
N LYS A 71 -7.00 -4.95 -5.15
CA LYS A 71 -6.81 -4.80 -3.70
C LYS A 71 -7.29 -3.44 -3.20
N VAL A 72 -6.95 -2.37 -3.90
CA VAL A 72 -7.33 -1.00 -3.53
C VAL A 72 -8.84 -0.77 -3.67
N ASP A 73 -9.47 -1.29 -4.73
CA ASP A 73 -10.93 -1.23 -4.92
C ASP A 73 -11.70 -2.04 -3.85
N ALA A 74 -11.08 -3.05 -3.24
CA ALA A 74 -11.74 -3.96 -2.31
C ALA A 74 -11.75 -3.48 -0.84
N VAL A 75 -11.23 -2.28 -0.55
CA VAL A 75 -11.13 -1.74 0.81
C VAL A 75 -11.81 -0.39 0.97
N ASP A 76 -12.29 -0.11 2.18
CA ASP A 76 -13.03 1.12 2.51
C ASP A 76 -12.14 2.19 3.16
N ALA A 77 -10.99 1.77 3.70
CA ALA A 77 -10.07 2.64 4.42
C ALA A 77 -8.61 2.19 4.25
N PHE A 78 -7.69 3.15 4.40
CA PHE A 78 -6.25 2.94 4.32
C PHE A 78 -5.54 3.51 5.54
N VAL A 79 -4.50 2.81 5.99
CA VAL A 79 -3.47 3.33 6.89
C VAL A 79 -2.10 3.07 6.28
N PHE A 80 -1.31 4.12 6.12
CA PHE A 80 0.07 4.03 5.64
C PHE A 80 1.04 4.01 6.82
N VAL A 81 1.73 2.88 7.01
CA VAL A 81 2.88 2.81 7.91
C VAL A 81 4.11 3.22 7.12
N THR A 82 4.49 4.49 7.24
CA THR A 82 5.54 5.11 6.43
C THR A 82 6.70 5.59 7.28
N PRO A 83 7.96 5.32 6.89
CA PRO A 83 9.10 6.06 7.41
C PRO A 83 9.14 7.48 6.82
N GLU A 84 9.96 8.33 7.41
CA GLU A 84 10.39 9.59 6.80
C GLU A 84 11.73 9.37 6.08
N TYR A 85 11.81 9.71 4.79
CA TYR A 85 13.04 9.82 4.01
C TYR A 85 13.17 11.23 3.44
N ASN A 86 14.27 11.92 3.79
CA ASN A 86 14.56 13.28 3.33
C ASN A 86 13.38 14.25 3.51
N HIS A 87 12.78 14.27 4.70
CA HIS A 87 11.62 15.11 5.04
C HIS A 87 10.35 14.82 4.24
N GLY A 88 10.22 13.61 3.68
CA GLY A 88 9.02 13.16 2.97
C GLY A 88 8.75 11.67 3.15
N TYR A 89 7.68 11.19 2.51
CA TYR A 89 7.39 9.76 2.40
C TYR A 89 8.30 9.10 1.35
N PRO A 90 8.52 7.78 1.41
CA PRO A 90 9.41 7.09 0.48
C PRO A 90 8.82 7.07 -0.94
N ALA A 91 9.70 7.00 -1.94
CA ALA A 91 9.31 6.88 -3.35
C ALA A 91 8.40 5.68 -3.62
N SER A 92 8.57 4.57 -2.88
CA SER A 92 7.69 3.40 -2.95
C SER A 92 6.23 3.73 -2.61
N LEU A 93 5.99 4.58 -1.60
CA LEU A 93 4.64 5.03 -1.27
C LEU A 93 4.06 5.89 -2.38
N LYS A 94 4.86 6.85 -2.88
CA LYS A 94 4.45 7.72 -3.98
C LYS A 94 4.04 6.90 -5.19
N ASN A 95 4.88 5.94 -5.55
CA ASN A 95 4.67 5.05 -6.67
C ASN A 95 3.38 4.23 -6.49
N ALA A 96 3.15 3.63 -5.31
CA ALA A 96 1.93 2.88 -5.05
C ALA A 96 0.65 3.74 -5.19
N ILE A 97 0.71 5.01 -4.78
CA ILE A 97 -0.40 5.97 -4.96
C ILE A 97 -0.56 6.35 -6.44
N ASP A 98 0.54 6.68 -7.12
CA ASP A 98 0.55 7.14 -8.51
C ASP A 98 0.15 6.06 -9.51
N TYR A 99 0.34 4.78 -9.16
CA TYR A 99 0.00 3.65 -10.04
C TYR A 99 -1.48 3.63 -10.43
N LEU A 100 -2.36 4.16 -9.57
CA LEU A 100 -3.79 4.01 -9.71
C LEU A 100 -4.51 5.35 -9.72
N HIS A 101 -5.72 5.34 -10.25
CA HIS A 101 -6.68 6.44 -10.16
C HIS A 101 -8.05 5.87 -9.82
N HIS A 102 -8.56 6.18 -8.63
CA HIS A 102 -9.89 5.78 -8.12
C HIS A 102 -10.75 7.02 -7.88
#